data_AF-A0A7C7QMW7-F1
#
_entry.id   AF-A0A7C7QMW7-F1
#
_cell.length_a   1.000
_cell.length_b   1.000
_cell.length_c   1.000
_cell.angle_alpha   90.00
_cell.angle_beta   90.00
_cell.angle_gamma   90.00
#
_symmetry.space_group_name_H-M   'P 1'
#
loop_
_entity.id
_entity.type
_entity.pdbx_description
1 polymer ?
#
loop_
_entity_poly.entity_id
_entity_poly.type
_entity_poly.pdbx_seq_one_letter_code
_entity_poly.pdbx_strand_id
1 'polypeptide(L)' 'MSQAYIPRTQSWPEHFTWGGNGTLIIGLTPAGRATVIALRLNRPSPVKARQLWVEAGWHPPEE' A
#
# COMPACT_ATOMS: atom_id res chain seq x y z
N MET A 1 16.52 -7.57 12.98
CA MET A 1 15.44 -6.57 13.20
C MET A 1 15.23 -5.84 11.88
N SER A 2 14.02 -5.82 11.31
CA SER A 2 13.76 -5.08 10.07
C SER A 2 13.50 -3.60 10.40
N GLN A 3 14.23 -2.70 9.74
CA GLN A 3 14.03 -1.25 9.83
C GLN A 3 12.62 -0.87 9.35
N ALA A 4 11.97 0.11 9.98
CA ALA A 4 10.67 0.64 9.53
C ALA A 4 10.81 1.45 8.23
N TYR A 5 9.75 1.53 7.43
CA TYR A 5 9.73 2.39 6.25
C TYR A 5 9.72 3.87 6.65
N ILE A 6 10.58 4.67 6.03
CA ILE A 6 10.72 6.11 6.24
C ILE A 6 10.35 6.83 4.93
N PRO A 7 9.12 7.37 4.82
CA PRO A 7 8.59 7.91 3.55
C PRO A 7 9.37 9.12 3.00
N ARG A 8 10.15 9.80 3.84
CA ARG A 8 10.94 10.98 3.42
C ARG A 8 12.24 10.62 2.70
N THR A 9 12.71 9.38 2.84
CA THR A 9 14.05 8.97 2.35
C THR A 9 14.02 7.69 1.53
N GLN A 10 12.90 6.94 1.55
CA GLN A 10 12.76 5.67 0.85
C GLN A 10 11.67 5.74 -0.20
N SER A 11 11.97 5.20 -1.39
CA SER A 11 11.04 5.17 -2.52
C SER A 11 9.85 4.25 -2.21
N TRP A 12 8.64 4.71 -2.51
CA TRP A 12 7.43 3.90 -2.34
C TRP A 12 7.43 2.62 -3.20
N PRO A 13 7.65 2.67 -4.53
CA PRO A 13 7.59 1.49 -5.40
C PRO A 13 8.65 0.42 -5.07
N GLU A 14 9.76 0.79 -4.42
CA GLU A 14 10.75 -0.20 -3.94
C GLU A 14 10.24 -1.04 -2.76
N HIS A 15 9.32 -0.49 -1.96
CA HIS A 15 8.85 -1.08 -0.72
C HIS A 15 7.43 -1.64 -0.82
N PHE A 16 6.62 -1.12 -1.74
CA PHE A 16 5.20 -1.42 -1.84
C PHE A 16 4.76 -1.56 -3.29
N THR A 17 3.75 -2.40 -3.50
CA THR A 17 3.01 -2.47 -4.76
C THR A 17 1.51 -2.59 -4.49
N TRP A 18 0.70 -2.36 -5.52
CA TRP A 18 -0.74 -2.60 -5.47
C TRP A 18 -1.06 -4.07 -5.76
N GLY A 19 -1.98 -4.65 -4.99
CA GLY A 19 -2.55 -5.97 -5.20
C GLY A 19 -4.06 -5.94 -5.06
N GLY A 20 -4.72 -7.09 -5.28
CA GLY A 20 -6.19 -7.18 -5.18
C GLY A 20 -6.89 -6.18 -6.11
N ASN A 21 -6.43 -6.07 -7.35
CA ASN A 21 -6.93 -5.12 -8.35
C ASN A 21 -6.88 -3.65 -7.87
N GLY A 22 -5.76 -3.22 -7.29
CA GLY A 22 -5.60 -1.85 -6.75
C GLY A 22 -6.10 -1.65 -5.33
N THR A 23 -6.79 -2.63 -4.73
CA THR A 23 -7.46 -2.41 -3.44
C THR A 23 -6.64 -2.80 -2.22
N LEU A 24 -5.46 -3.41 -2.40
CA LEU A 24 -4.55 -3.82 -1.33
C LEU A 24 -3.15 -3.25 -1.55
N ILE A 25 -2.49 -2.82 -0.47
CA ILE A 25 -1.06 -2.46 -0.47
C ILE A 25 -0.28 -3.71 -0.04
N ILE A 26 0.63 -4.17 -0.88
CA ILE A 26 1.47 -5.34 -0.63
C ILE A 26 2.90 -4.87 -0.33
N GLY A 27 3.46 -5.27 0.81
CA GLY A 27 4.84 -4.96 1.16
C GLY A 27 5.84 -5.92 0.49
N LEU A 28 6.76 -5.38 -0.30
CA LEU A 28 7.78 -6.15 -1.03
C LEU A 28 8.99 -6.47 -0.14
N THR A 29 9.38 -5.53 0.71
CA THR A 29 10.51 -5.69 1.66
C THR A 29 10.04 -6.02 3.08
N PRO A 30 10.92 -6.53 3.97
CA PRO A 30 10.58 -6.69 5.39
C PRO A 30 10.07 -5.40 6.03
N ALA A 31 10.68 -4.25 5.70
CA ALA A 31 10.24 -2.93 6.13
C ALA A 31 8.82 -2.62 5.63
N GLY A 32 8.55 -2.87 4.34
CA GLY A 32 7.23 -2.66 3.74
C GLY A 32 6.16 -3.53 4.40
N ARG A 33 6.41 -4.83 4.58
CA ARG A 33 5.46 -5.75 5.26
C ARG A 33 5.17 -5.33 6.70
N ALA A 34 6.21 -4.99 7.46
CA ALA A 34 6.05 -4.49 8.83
C ALA A 34 5.22 -3.20 8.85
N THR A 35 5.42 -2.30 7.88
CA THR A 35 4.70 -1.03 7.77
C THR A 35 3.22 -1.24 7.44
N VAL A 36 2.88 -2.16 6.52
CA VAL A 36 1.49 -2.51 6.19
C VAL A 36 0.72 -2.97 7.44
N ILE A 37 1.36 -3.80 8.25
CA ILE A 37 0.77 -4.33 9.49
C ILE A 37 0.68 -3.23 10.56
N ALA A 38 1.79 -2.56 10.86
CA ALA A 38 1.90 -1.58 11.93
C ALA A 38 0.97 -0.38 11.72
N LEU A 39 0.86 0.11 10.47
CA LEU A 39 -0.02 1.23 10.12
C LEU A 39 -1.42 0.79 9.70
N ARG A 40 -1.69 -0.52 9.64
CA ARG A 40 -2.97 -1.10 9.21
C ARG A 40 -3.44 -0.55 7.87
N LEU A 41 -2.53 -0.48 6.89
CA LEU A 41 -2.76 0.13 5.57
C LEU A 41 -3.91 -0.53 4.79
N ASN A 42 -4.19 -1.81 5.08
CA ASN A 42 -5.31 -2.57 4.49
C ASN A 42 -6.47 -2.81 5.47
N ARG A 43 -6.72 -1.90 6.42
CA ARG A 43 -7.95 -1.98 7.23
C ARG A 43 -9.20 -1.79 6.36
N PRO A 44 -10.39 -2.28 6.76
CA PRO A 44 -11.57 -2.33 5.88
C PRO A 44 -11.98 -1.00 5.26
N SER A 45 -11.91 0.11 6.01
CA SER A 45 -12.35 1.42 5.52
C SER A 45 -11.56 1.95 4.31
N PRO A 46 -10.21 2.06 4.35
CA PRO A 46 -9.41 2.40 3.17
C PRO A 46 -9.51 1.41 1.99
N VAL A 47 -9.70 0.12 2.27
CA VAL A 47 -9.92 -0.88 1.20
C VAL A 47 -11.25 -0.62 0.50
N LYS A 48 -12.32 -0.33 1.26
CA LYS A 48 -13.63 -0.01 0.69
C LYS A 48 -13.61 1.29 -0.12
N ALA A 49 -12.89 2.31 0.33
CA ALA A 49 -12.70 3.53 -0.45
C ALA A 49 -11.98 3.24 -1.79
N ARG A 50 -10.89 2.46 -1.76
CA ARG A 50 -10.17 2.07 -2.99
C ARG A 50 -11.00 1.22 -3.94
N GLN A 51 -11.89 0.35 -3.44
CA GLN A 51 -12.84 -0.37 -4.30
C GLN A 51 -13.71 0.59 -5.10
N LEU A 52 -14.28 1.61 -4.45
CA LEU A 52 -15.09 2.63 -5.13
C LEU A 52 -14.26 3.44 -6.15
N TRP A 53 -12.99 3.73 -5.84
CA TRP A 53 -12.11 4.44 -6.76
C TRP A 53 -11.70 3.59 -7.97
N VAL A 54 -11.50 2.28 -7.78
CA VAL A 54 -11.25 1.34 -8.88
C VAL A 54 -12.47 1.25 -9.77
N GLU A 55 -13.67 1.14 -9.20
CA GLU A 55 -14.94 1.15 -9.94
C GLU A 55 -15.14 2.46 -10.73
N ALA A 56 -14.68 3.59 -10.19
CA ALA A 56 -14.71 4.90 -10.84
C ALA A 56 -13.55 5.15 -11.84
N GLY A 57 -12.59 4.22 -11.95
CA GLY A 57 -11.41 4.36 -12.81
C GLY A 57 -10.35 5.37 -12.31
N TRP A 58 -10.40 5.77 -11.04
CA TRP A 58 -9.43 6.72 -10.44
C TRP A 58 -8.21 6.03 -9.83
N HIS A 59 -8.25 4.70 -9.72
CA HIS A 59 -7.24 3.92 -9.00
C HIS A 59 -7.03 2.54 -9.66
N PRO A 60 -5.80 1.97 -9.65
CA PRO A 60 -4.54 2.53 -9.14
C PRO A 60 -4.08 3.78 -9.90
N PRO A 61 -3.23 4.64 -9.29
CA PRO A 61 -2.60 5.73 -10.02
C PRO A 61 -1.74 5.16 -11.15
N GLU A 62 -1.69 5.86 -12.28
CA GLU A 62 -0.68 5.63 -13.31
C GLU A 62 0.69 6.02 -12.71
N GLU A 63 1.71 5.19 -12.99
CA GLU A 63 3.11 5.46 -12.55
C GLU A 63 3.73 6.64 -13.30
#